data_AF-A0A4W6F8B5-F1
#
_entry.id   AF-A0A4W6F8B5-F1
#
_cell.length_a   1.000
_cell.length_b   1.000
_cell.length_c   1.000
_cell.angle_alpha   90.00
_cell.angle_beta   90.00
_cell.angle_gamma   90.00
#
_symmetry.space_group_name_H-M   'P 1'
#
loop_
_entity.id
_entity.type
_entity.pdbx_description
1 polymer ?
#
loop_
_entity_poly.entity_id
_entity_poly.type
_entity_poly.pdbx_seq_one_letter_code
_entity_poly.pdbx_strand_id
1 'polypeptide(L)'
;MRIGAEVYHNLKNVIKAKYGKDATNVGDEGGFAPTSWRTTRVRPLELLKTAIEKAGYPDKIIIGMDVAASEFFRSGKYDLDFKSPDDPSRHISGREAGRPSIEDPFDQDDWEHWAKFTLRDFRLTIVGDDLTKACNCLLLKVNQIGSVTESIQACKLAQSSGWGVMVSHRSGETEDTFISDLVVGLCTGQ
;
A
#
# COMPACT_ATOMS: atom_id res chain seq x y z
N MET A 1 -16.17 -6.77 -5.13
CA MET A 1 -16.27 -5.91 -6.34
C MET A 1 -17.30 -4.80 -6.23
N ARG A 2 -18.62 -5.05 -6.15
CA ARG A 2 -19.67 -3.99 -6.15
C ARG A 2 -19.40 -2.84 -5.17
N ILE A 3 -19.14 -3.17 -3.90
CA ILE A 3 -18.87 -2.19 -2.83
C ILE A 3 -17.68 -1.28 -3.18
N GLY A 4 -16.58 -1.86 -3.67
CA GLY A 4 -15.38 -1.10 -4.07
C GLY A 4 -15.66 -0.13 -5.22
N ALA A 5 -16.38 -0.57 -6.25
CA ALA A 5 -16.74 0.29 -7.39
C ALA A 5 -17.67 1.46 -6.98
N GLU A 6 -18.65 1.21 -6.11
CA GLU A 6 -19.55 2.24 -5.58
C GLU A 6 -18.77 3.29 -4.75
N VAL A 7 -17.81 2.85 -3.94
CA VAL A 7 -16.94 3.74 -3.15
C VAL A 7 -16.01 4.55 -4.05
N TYR A 8 -15.42 3.92 -5.07
CA TYR A 8 -14.56 4.59 -6.05
C TYR A 8 -15.30 5.72 -6.79
N HIS A 9 -16.54 5.48 -7.25
CA HIS A 9 -17.35 6.52 -7.88
C HIS A 9 -17.77 7.63 -6.90
N ASN A 10 -18.05 7.29 -5.64
CA ASN A 10 -18.30 8.30 -4.60
C ASN A 10 -17.05 9.14 -4.33
N LEU A 11 -15.88 8.51 -4.27
CA LEU A 11 -14.60 9.20 -4.10
C LEU A 11 -14.34 10.18 -5.23
N LYS A 12 -14.60 9.78 -6.49
CA LYS A 12 -14.53 10.67 -7.65
C LYS A 12 -15.37 11.93 -7.46
N ASN A 13 -16.60 11.78 -6.98
CA ASN A 13 -17.51 12.90 -6.75
C ASN A 13 -17.05 13.81 -5.61
N VAL A 14 -16.55 13.22 -4.51
CA VAL A 14 -15.99 13.97 -3.37
C VAL A 14 -14.78 14.80 -3.82
N ILE A 15 -13.86 14.18 -4.58
CA ILE A 15 -12.68 14.86 -5.12
C ILE A 15 -13.10 15.97 -6.08
N LYS A 16 -14.00 15.69 -7.02
CA LYS A 16 -14.49 16.67 -8.00
C LYS A 16 -15.11 17.89 -7.32
N ALA A 17 -15.92 17.67 -6.29
CA ALA A 17 -16.58 18.75 -5.56
C ALA A 17 -15.59 19.63 -4.79
N LYS A 18 -14.51 19.05 -4.25
CA LYS A 18 -13.54 19.76 -3.40
C LYS A 18 -12.39 20.39 -4.18
N TYR A 19 -11.95 19.76 -5.27
CA TYR A 19 -10.72 20.12 -5.99
C TYR A 19 -10.94 20.39 -7.48
N GLY A 20 -12.18 20.28 -7.97
CA GLY A 20 -12.51 20.51 -9.36
C GLY A 20 -12.36 19.26 -10.24
N LYS A 21 -12.79 19.39 -11.50
CA LYS A 21 -12.84 18.28 -12.47
C LYS A 21 -11.46 17.69 -12.76
N ASP A 22 -10.43 18.53 -12.82
CA ASP A 22 -9.09 18.13 -13.24
C ASP A 22 -8.39 17.23 -12.21
N ALA A 23 -8.84 17.26 -10.95
CA ALA A 23 -8.36 16.39 -9.88
C ALA A 23 -8.89 14.95 -9.97
N THR A 24 -9.73 14.63 -10.95
CA THR A 24 -10.33 13.29 -11.14
C THR A 24 -9.71 12.49 -12.28
N ASN A 25 -8.58 12.95 -12.81
CA ASN A 25 -7.73 12.13 -13.67
C ASN A 25 -7.11 10.99 -12.85
N VAL A 26 -6.78 9.91 -13.54
CA VAL A 26 -6.26 8.68 -12.93
C VAL A 26 -4.78 8.51 -13.21
N GLY A 27 -4.06 7.88 -12.28
CA GLY A 27 -2.69 7.40 -12.50
C GLY A 27 -2.68 6.01 -13.13
N ASP A 28 -1.49 5.39 -13.14
CA ASP A 28 -1.22 4.12 -13.82
C ASP A 28 -2.13 2.98 -13.34
N GLU A 29 -2.44 2.94 -12.04
CA GLU A 29 -3.31 1.91 -11.43
C GLU A 29 -4.78 2.34 -11.30
N GLY A 30 -5.19 3.41 -11.99
CA GLY A 30 -6.59 3.85 -12.02
C GLY A 30 -7.04 4.67 -10.79
N GLY A 31 -6.18 4.88 -9.80
CA GLY A 31 -6.44 5.74 -8.64
C GLY A 31 -6.40 7.25 -8.97
N PHE A 32 -7.11 8.08 -8.19
CA PHE A 32 -7.12 9.54 -8.37
C PHE A 32 -5.90 10.22 -7.74
N ALA A 33 -5.38 11.27 -8.37
CA ALA A 33 -4.23 12.05 -7.89
C ALA A 33 -4.49 13.58 -7.75
N PRO A 34 -5.37 14.04 -6.84
CA PRO A 34 -5.61 15.46 -6.58
C PRO A 34 -4.32 16.23 -6.22
N THR A 35 -4.08 17.36 -6.89
CA THR A 35 -2.83 18.15 -6.83
C THR A 35 -2.59 18.92 -5.51
N SER A 36 -3.61 19.10 -4.67
CA SER A 36 -3.53 19.93 -3.44
C SER A 36 -3.02 19.19 -2.19
N TRP A 37 -2.43 18.01 -2.35
CA TRP A 37 -1.98 17.13 -1.26
C TRP A 37 -0.76 17.61 -0.49
N ARG A 38 0.02 18.56 -1.05
CA ARG A 38 1.34 18.96 -0.53
C ARG A 38 1.38 19.46 0.91
N THR A 39 0.27 19.84 1.54
CA THR A 39 0.30 20.53 2.84
C THR A 39 -0.18 19.73 4.05
N THR A 40 -0.88 18.59 3.90
CA THR A 40 -1.31 17.79 5.08
C THR A 40 -1.58 16.31 4.76
N ARG A 41 -0.85 15.41 5.45
CA ARG A 41 -0.98 13.94 5.40
C ARG A 41 -2.39 13.39 5.67
N VAL A 42 -3.23 14.13 6.40
CA VAL A 42 -4.53 13.65 6.92
C VAL A 42 -5.62 13.65 5.83
N ARG A 43 -5.46 14.46 4.77
CA ARG A 43 -6.51 14.70 3.77
C ARG A 43 -6.89 13.47 2.93
N PRO A 44 -5.96 12.61 2.45
CA PRO A 44 -6.34 11.45 1.65
C PRO A 44 -7.22 10.45 2.41
N LEU A 45 -6.87 10.14 3.67
CA LEU A 45 -7.64 9.23 4.51
C LEU A 45 -9.03 9.78 4.85
N GLU A 46 -9.15 11.10 5.09
CA GLU A 46 -10.45 11.75 5.29
C GLU A 46 -11.35 11.68 4.05
N LEU A 47 -10.78 11.83 2.85
CA LEU A 47 -11.52 11.70 1.58
C LEU A 47 -12.04 10.28 1.41
N LEU A 48 -11.21 9.27 1.70
CA LEU A 48 -11.61 7.86 1.67
C LEU A 48 -12.73 7.58 2.67
N LYS A 49 -12.59 8.02 3.94
CA LYS A 49 -13.65 7.88 4.95
C LYS A 49 -14.96 8.54 4.50
N THR A 50 -14.89 9.77 4.00
CA THR A 50 -16.06 10.49 3.47
C THR A 50 -16.72 9.72 2.31
N ALA A 51 -15.92 9.16 1.41
CA ALA A 51 -16.43 8.39 0.27
C ALA A 51 -17.08 7.07 0.71
N ILE A 52 -16.48 6.37 1.68
CA ILE A 52 -17.01 5.14 2.28
C ILE A 52 -18.35 5.41 2.98
N GLU A 53 -18.43 6.48 3.77
CA GLU A 53 -19.65 6.90 4.45
C GLU A 53 -20.75 7.24 3.44
N LYS A 54 -20.43 8.03 2.40
CA LYS A 54 -21.39 8.37 1.33
C LYS A 54 -21.87 7.17 0.52
N ALA A 55 -21.03 6.14 0.38
CA ALA A 55 -21.41 4.89 -0.26
C ALA A 55 -22.26 3.98 0.66
N GLY A 56 -22.38 4.30 1.95
CA GLY A 56 -23.18 3.53 2.91
C GLY A 56 -22.48 2.27 3.45
N TYR A 57 -21.13 2.25 3.46
CA TYR A 57 -20.35 1.07 3.86
C TYR A 57 -19.31 1.30 4.99
N PRO A 58 -19.58 2.13 6.02
CA PRO A 58 -18.59 2.45 7.05
C PRO A 58 -18.06 1.21 7.80
N ASP A 59 -18.90 0.20 8.01
CA ASP A 59 -18.54 -1.00 8.78
C ASP A 59 -18.08 -2.17 7.91
N LYS A 60 -17.98 -1.98 6.59
CA LYS A 60 -17.65 -3.06 5.63
C LYS A 60 -16.31 -2.87 4.93
N ILE A 61 -15.63 -1.77 5.18
CA ILE A 61 -14.40 -1.39 4.47
C ILE A 61 -13.34 -1.00 5.49
N ILE A 62 -12.17 -1.60 5.35
CA ILE A 62 -10.94 -1.16 6.00
C ILE A 62 -10.02 -0.55 4.94
N ILE A 63 -9.14 0.36 5.37
CA ILE A 63 -8.21 1.06 4.47
C ILE A 63 -6.84 0.41 4.56
N GLY A 64 -6.30 0.02 3.41
CA GLY A 64 -4.89 -0.33 3.24
C GLY A 64 -4.08 0.85 2.71
N MET A 65 -2.77 0.81 2.96
CA MET A 65 -1.82 1.81 2.49
C MET A 65 -0.49 1.13 2.21
N ASP A 66 -0.03 1.28 0.98
CA ASP A 66 1.38 1.17 0.62
C ASP A 66 2.05 2.53 0.83
N VAL A 67 3.10 2.51 1.65
CA VAL A 67 3.88 3.70 1.99
C VAL A 67 5.05 3.86 1.03
N ALA A 68 5.61 2.76 0.49
CA ALA A 68 6.82 2.74 -0.32
C ALA A 68 7.95 3.61 0.29
N ALA A 69 8.26 3.39 1.58
CA ALA A 69 9.10 4.30 2.34
C ALA A 69 10.55 4.42 1.82
N SER A 70 11.03 3.42 1.10
CA SER A 70 12.32 3.42 0.39
C SER A 70 12.45 4.63 -0.56
N GLU A 71 11.37 5.04 -1.23
CA GLU A 71 11.37 6.14 -2.22
C GLU A 71 11.77 7.49 -1.60
N PHE A 72 11.47 7.66 -0.33
CA PHE A 72 11.73 8.88 0.42
C PHE A 72 12.70 8.71 1.58
N PHE A 73 13.44 7.61 1.61
CA PHE A 73 14.52 7.41 2.56
C PHE A 73 15.76 8.23 2.17
N ARG A 74 16.30 9.01 3.09
CA ARG A 74 17.44 9.92 2.91
C ARG A 74 18.36 9.82 4.12
N SER A 75 19.57 9.29 3.91
CA SER A 75 20.66 9.29 4.89
C SER A 75 20.27 8.78 6.30
N GLY A 76 19.54 7.66 6.38
CA GLY A 76 19.11 7.08 7.67
C GLY A 76 17.83 7.70 8.25
N LYS A 77 17.17 8.58 7.51
CA LYS A 77 15.93 9.27 7.89
C LYS A 77 14.94 9.28 6.71
N TYR A 78 13.76 9.85 6.92
CA TYR A 78 12.67 9.86 5.96
C TYR A 78 12.22 11.28 5.63
N ASP A 79 12.04 11.54 4.35
CA ASP A 79 11.64 12.83 3.81
C ASP A 79 10.25 12.80 3.17
N LEU A 80 9.23 13.14 3.94
CA LEU A 80 7.85 12.97 3.48
C LEU A 80 7.39 14.07 2.51
N ASP A 81 8.27 15.00 2.15
CA ASP A 81 8.07 15.97 1.07
C ASP A 81 9.18 15.84 0.00
N PHE A 82 9.70 14.62 -0.23
CA PHE A 82 10.76 14.28 -1.20
C PHE A 82 10.52 14.75 -2.64
N LYS A 83 9.29 15.12 -2.99
CA LYS A 83 8.93 15.68 -4.31
C LYS A 83 9.26 17.18 -4.43
N SER A 84 9.49 17.86 -3.31
CA SER A 84 10.10 19.20 -3.26
C SER A 84 11.63 19.07 -3.11
N PRO A 85 12.43 20.12 -3.41
CA PRO A 85 13.88 20.09 -3.22
C PRO A 85 14.27 19.58 -1.83
N ASP A 86 15.32 18.77 -1.76
CA ASP A 86 15.76 18.15 -0.52
C ASP A 86 16.14 19.20 0.54
N ASP A 87 15.70 18.96 1.77
CA ASP A 87 15.98 19.82 2.93
C ASP A 87 16.17 18.92 4.17
N PRO A 88 17.42 18.71 4.61
CA PRO A 88 17.72 17.84 5.76
C PRO A 88 17.03 18.24 7.06
N SER A 89 16.55 19.48 7.20
CA SER A 89 15.82 19.92 8.39
C SER A 89 14.43 19.30 8.53
N ARG A 90 13.85 18.78 7.43
CA ARG A 90 12.54 18.11 7.40
C ARG A 90 12.61 16.61 7.58
N HIS A 91 13.81 16.03 7.60
CA HIS A 91 14.03 14.59 7.71
C HIS A 91 13.66 14.10 9.11
N ILE A 92 12.77 13.13 9.16
CA ILE A 92 12.29 12.53 10.42
C ILE A 92 12.84 11.12 10.62
N SER A 93 12.89 10.66 11.87
CA SER A 93 13.34 9.29 12.18
C SER A 93 12.34 8.23 11.72
N GLY A 94 12.79 6.98 11.56
CA GLY A 94 11.91 5.83 11.29
C GLY A 94 10.80 5.71 12.34
N ARG A 95 11.11 5.91 13.62
CA ARG A 95 10.10 5.96 14.68
C ARG A 95 8.96 6.96 14.43
N GLU A 96 9.26 8.12 13.85
CA GLU A 96 8.28 9.18 13.55
C GLU A 96 7.57 8.94 12.21
N ALA A 97 8.24 8.30 11.25
CA ALA A 97 7.68 7.91 9.97
C ALA A 97 6.70 6.73 10.10
N GLY A 98 6.97 5.81 11.03
CA GLY A 98 6.19 4.60 11.25
C GLY A 98 4.75 4.89 11.64
N ARG A 99 3.82 4.51 10.77
CA ARG A 99 2.37 4.61 10.97
C ARG A 99 1.73 3.26 10.71
N PRO A 100 0.53 2.98 11.26
CA PRO A 100 -0.28 1.85 10.81
C PRO A 100 -0.46 1.94 9.29
N SER A 101 0.27 1.09 8.57
CA SER A 101 0.19 0.89 7.12
C SER A 101 0.09 -0.60 6.86
N ILE A 102 -0.38 -0.95 5.67
CA ILE A 102 -0.44 -2.35 5.26
C ILE A 102 0.86 -2.75 4.57
N GLU A 103 1.59 -1.86 3.90
CA GLU A 103 2.77 -2.23 3.09
C GLU A 103 3.91 -1.20 3.24
N ASP A 104 5.15 -1.70 3.21
CA ASP A 104 6.44 -0.98 3.22
C ASP A 104 6.54 0.29 4.09
N PRO A 105 6.28 0.19 5.42
CA PRO A 105 6.34 1.32 6.34
C PRO A 105 7.72 1.97 6.50
N PHE A 106 8.79 1.25 6.15
CA PHE A 106 10.18 1.69 6.28
C PHE A 106 10.99 1.28 5.06
N ASP A 107 12.17 1.88 4.92
CA ASP A 107 13.13 1.52 3.88
C ASP A 107 13.46 0.02 3.91
N GLN A 108 13.73 -0.54 2.73
CA GLN A 108 14.04 -1.95 2.53
C GLN A 108 15.20 -2.46 3.40
N ASP A 109 16.15 -1.60 3.78
CA ASP A 109 17.31 -1.97 4.61
C ASP A 109 17.16 -1.54 6.09
N ASP A 110 16.03 -0.93 6.48
CA ASP A 110 15.78 -0.46 7.85
C ASP A 110 15.20 -1.56 8.77
N TRP A 111 15.91 -2.70 8.81
CA TRP A 111 15.55 -3.91 9.54
C TRP A 111 15.17 -3.68 11.01
N GLU A 112 15.82 -2.72 11.66
CA GLU A 112 15.60 -2.40 13.06
C GLU A 112 14.18 -1.83 13.29
N HIS A 113 13.74 -0.90 12.43
CA HIS A 113 12.41 -0.32 12.55
C HIS A 113 11.31 -1.30 12.12
N TRP A 114 11.55 -2.10 11.07
CA TRP A 114 10.66 -3.20 10.68
C TRP A 114 10.39 -4.16 11.84
N ALA A 115 11.44 -4.75 12.43
CA ALA A 115 11.28 -5.71 13.51
C ALA A 115 10.55 -5.11 14.73
N LYS A 116 10.93 -3.89 15.14
CA LYS A 116 10.27 -3.21 16.27
C LYS A 116 8.81 -2.90 16.00
N PHE A 117 8.47 -2.50 14.78
CA PHE A 117 7.10 -2.16 14.41
C PHE A 117 6.22 -3.40 14.32
N THR A 118 6.70 -4.46 13.66
CA THR A 118 6.01 -5.75 13.54
C THR A 118 5.76 -6.40 14.90
N LEU A 119 6.73 -6.35 15.81
CA LEU A 119 6.56 -6.88 17.17
C LEU A 119 5.56 -6.06 18.01
N ARG A 120 5.50 -4.74 17.79
CA ARG A 120 4.59 -3.85 18.53
C ARG A 120 3.13 -4.08 18.14
N ASP A 121 2.88 -4.35 16.86
CA ASP A 121 1.52 -4.34 16.28
C ASP A 121 1.21 -5.60 15.48
N PHE A 122 1.52 -6.78 16.04
CA PHE A 122 1.35 -8.09 15.41
C PHE A 122 -0.09 -8.38 14.92
N ARG A 123 -1.08 -7.62 15.39
CA ARG A 123 -2.49 -7.74 14.96
C ARG A 123 -2.77 -7.05 13.63
N LEU A 124 -1.91 -6.12 13.19
CA LEU A 124 -2.00 -5.48 11.89
C LEU A 124 -1.26 -6.33 10.86
N THR A 125 -1.83 -6.44 9.66
CA THR A 125 -1.12 -6.98 8.51
C THR A 125 -0.07 -5.96 8.08
N ILE A 126 1.19 -6.37 8.09
CA ILE A 126 2.36 -5.64 7.65
C ILE A 126 2.95 -6.47 6.52
N VAL A 127 2.76 -5.96 5.31
CA VAL A 127 3.16 -6.52 4.03
C VAL A 127 4.55 -6.00 3.72
N GLY A 128 5.41 -6.92 3.29
CA GLY A 128 6.71 -6.58 2.71
C GLY A 128 6.68 -6.79 1.20
N ASP A 129 7.02 -5.73 0.45
CA ASP A 129 7.18 -5.74 -1.00
C ASP A 129 8.67 -5.64 -1.39
N ASP A 130 9.29 -4.48 -1.17
CA ASP A 130 10.73 -4.29 -1.37
C ASP A 130 11.52 -5.13 -0.36
N LEU A 131 11.00 -5.23 0.87
CA LEU A 131 11.53 -6.08 1.93
C LEU A 131 10.75 -7.38 2.06
N THR A 132 11.43 -8.52 2.06
CA THR A 132 10.77 -9.84 2.20
C THR A 132 11.02 -10.55 3.54
N LYS A 133 11.66 -9.88 4.52
CA LYS A 133 11.86 -10.43 5.87
C LYS A 133 11.43 -9.41 6.94
N ALA A 134 11.14 -9.84 8.17
CA ALA A 134 10.71 -8.98 9.30
C ALA A 134 9.31 -8.32 9.20
N CYS A 135 8.43 -8.84 8.33
CA CYS A 135 7.01 -8.48 8.25
C CYS A 135 6.11 -9.67 8.69
N ASN A 136 4.81 -9.62 8.45
CA ASN A 136 3.90 -10.77 8.71
C ASN A 136 2.99 -11.09 7.52
N CYS A 137 3.25 -10.48 6.35
CA CYS A 137 2.60 -10.77 5.10
C CYS A 137 3.58 -10.55 3.93
N LEU A 138 3.57 -11.47 2.97
CA LEU A 138 4.36 -11.35 1.73
C LEU A 138 3.52 -10.69 0.63
N LEU A 139 4.05 -9.68 -0.06
CA LEU A 139 3.51 -9.28 -1.36
C LEU A 139 4.12 -10.18 -2.45
N LEU A 140 3.28 -10.96 -3.14
CA LEU A 140 3.74 -11.93 -4.12
C LEU A 140 3.59 -11.39 -5.55
N LYS A 141 4.70 -10.92 -6.11
CA LYS A 141 4.82 -10.51 -7.52
C LYS A 141 5.56 -11.59 -8.32
N VAL A 142 4.82 -12.34 -9.14
CA VAL A 142 5.34 -13.51 -9.88
C VAL A 142 6.53 -13.15 -10.77
N ASN A 143 6.47 -11.99 -11.43
CA ASN A 143 7.52 -11.55 -12.33
C ASN A 143 8.78 -11.02 -11.60
N GLN A 144 8.72 -10.80 -10.28
CA GLN A 144 9.87 -10.39 -9.48
C GLN A 144 10.78 -11.58 -9.14
N ILE A 145 10.20 -12.76 -8.93
CA ILE A 145 10.97 -14.00 -8.74
C ILE A 145 11.27 -14.72 -10.06
N GLY A 146 10.41 -14.57 -11.08
CA GLY A 146 10.68 -14.97 -12.46
C GLY A 146 10.10 -16.33 -12.87
N SER A 147 9.52 -17.12 -11.96
CA SER A 147 8.82 -18.36 -12.31
C SER A 147 7.60 -18.67 -11.43
N VAL A 148 6.64 -19.40 -12.00
CA VAL A 148 5.44 -19.86 -11.28
C VAL A 148 5.81 -20.81 -10.14
N THR A 149 6.74 -21.74 -10.39
CA THR A 149 7.18 -22.72 -9.39
C THR A 149 7.78 -22.04 -8.16
N GLU A 150 8.68 -21.08 -8.37
CA GLU A 150 9.32 -20.35 -7.26
C GLU A 150 8.32 -19.43 -6.54
N SER A 151 7.37 -18.84 -7.27
CA SER A 151 6.27 -18.06 -6.66
C SER A 151 5.42 -18.91 -5.72
N ILE A 152 5.06 -20.13 -6.12
CA ILE A 152 4.32 -21.08 -5.28
C ILE A 152 5.16 -21.48 -4.06
N GLN A 153 6.46 -21.69 -4.23
CA GLN A 153 7.37 -22.03 -3.13
C GLN A 153 7.48 -20.87 -2.12
N ALA A 154 7.61 -19.64 -2.59
CA ALA A 154 7.63 -18.44 -1.75
C ALA A 154 6.32 -18.29 -0.96
N CYS A 155 5.16 -18.47 -1.61
CA CYS A 155 3.86 -18.48 -0.96
C CYS A 155 3.78 -19.53 0.15
N LYS A 156 4.17 -20.78 -0.14
CA LYS A 156 4.14 -21.88 0.84
C LYS A 156 5.09 -21.62 2.03
N LEU A 157 6.25 -21.01 1.78
CA LEU A 157 7.18 -20.66 2.85
C LEU A 157 6.58 -19.58 3.77
N ALA A 158 5.97 -18.55 3.21
CA ALA A 158 5.27 -17.51 3.98
C ALA A 158 4.12 -18.12 4.81
N GLN A 159 3.23 -18.88 4.17
CA GLN A 159 2.09 -19.53 4.84
C GLN A 159 2.54 -20.50 5.95
N SER A 160 3.57 -21.31 5.72
CA SER A 160 4.08 -22.24 6.74
C SER A 160 4.78 -21.53 7.91
N SER A 161 5.20 -20.28 7.71
CA SER A 161 5.73 -19.39 8.76
C SER A 161 4.63 -18.56 9.47
N GLY A 162 3.35 -18.82 9.15
CA GLY A 162 2.19 -18.12 9.73
C GLY A 162 1.94 -16.73 9.14
N TRP A 163 2.57 -16.39 8.01
CA TRP A 163 2.37 -15.11 7.34
C TRP A 163 1.17 -15.15 6.39
N GLY A 164 0.55 -13.99 6.21
CA GLY A 164 -0.34 -13.77 5.08
C GLY A 164 0.44 -13.74 3.76
N VAL A 165 -0.27 -13.87 2.65
CA VAL A 165 0.26 -13.63 1.31
C VAL A 165 -0.77 -12.75 0.59
N MET A 166 -0.30 -11.74 -0.13
CA MET A 166 -1.12 -10.89 -0.99
C MET A 166 -0.60 -11.02 -2.41
N VAL A 167 -1.39 -11.62 -3.30
CA VAL A 167 -0.98 -11.73 -4.71
C VAL A 167 -1.13 -10.35 -5.36
N SER A 168 -0.07 -9.87 -6.00
CA SER A 168 -0.01 -8.49 -6.47
C SER A 168 0.21 -8.39 -7.98
N HIS A 169 -0.42 -7.37 -8.56
CA HIS A 169 -0.20 -6.92 -9.92
C HIS A 169 1.08 -6.08 -10.03
N ARG A 170 1.36 -5.57 -11.23
CA ARG A 170 2.36 -4.53 -11.45
C ARG A 170 1.71 -3.25 -11.96
N SER A 171 2.35 -2.11 -11.71
CA SER A 171 1.89 -0.82 -12.26
C SER A 171 1.78 -0.84 -13.79
N GLY A 172 2.71 -1.55 -14.47
CA GLY A 172 2.63 -1.86 -15.90
C GLY A 172 1.99 -3.23 -16.17
N GLU A 173 0.67 -3.32 -16.02
CA GLU A 173 -0.10 -4.56 -16.27
C GLU A 173 -0.40 -4.83 -17.75
N THR A 174 -0.89 -6.04 -18.03
CA THR A 174 -1.41 -6.47 -19.34
C THR A 174 -2.88 -6.87 -19.23
N GLU A 175 -3.48 -7.30 -20.35
CA GLU A 175 -4.82 -7.89 -20.38
C GLU A 175 -4.88 -9.32 -19.81
N ASP A 176 -3.74 -9.92 -19.49
CA ASP A 176 -3.64 -11.26 -18.91
C ASP A 176 -4.25 -11.27 -17.49
N THR A 177 -4.92 -12.37 -17.15
CA THR A 177 -5.64 -12.51 -15.87
C THR A 177 -5.03 -13.56 -14.93
N PHE A 178 -3.82 -14.03 -15.22
CA PHE A 178 -3.11 -15.13 -14.52
C PHE A 178 -3.15 -15.03 -13.01
N ILE A 179 -2.91 -13.83 -12.45
CA ILE A 179 -2.89 -13.63 -11.00
C ILE A 179 -4.26 -13.86 -10.33
N SER A 180 -5.35 -13.77 -11.08
CA SER A 180 -6.72 -14.04 -10.59
C SER A 180 -6.94 -15.53 -10.32
N ASP A 181 -6.44 -16.41 -11.19
CA ASP A 181 -6.46 -17.85 -10.93
C ASP A 181 -5.42 -18.24 -9.89
N LEU A 182 -4.26 -17.57 -9.89
CA LEU A 182 -3.18 -17.84 -8.93
C LEU A 182 -3.61 -17.58 -7.49
N VAL A 183 -4.25 -16.43 -7.20
CA VAL A 183 -4.69 -16.05 -5.85
C VAL A 183 -5.70 -17.07 -5.28
N VAL A 184 -6.58 -17.60 -6.14
CA VAL A 184 -7.53 -18.65 -5.78
C VAL A 184 -6.82 -19.98 -5.56
N GLY A 185 -5.94 -20.38 -6.48
CA GLY A 185 -5.21 -21.65 -6.40
C GLY A 185 -4.24 -21.74 -5.22
N LEU A 186 -3.66 -20.60 -4.82
CA LEU A 186 -2.80 -20.49 -3.64
C LEU A 186 -3.57 -20.27 -2.33
N CYS A 187 -4.88 -20.05 -2.40
CA CYS A 187 -5.75 -19.81 -1.24
C CYS A 187 -5.24 -18.68 -0.32
N THR A 188 -4.73 -17.59 -0.88
CA THR A 188 -4.11 -16.51 -0.10
C THR A 188 -5.14 -15.62 0.59
N GLY A 189 -6.36 -15.54 0.04
CA GLY A 189 -7.49 -14.77 0.57
C GLY A 189 -7.45 -13.27 0.25
N GLN A 190 -6.34 -12.78 -0.30
CA GLN A 190 -6.08 -11.40 -0.68
C GLN A 190 -5.00 -11.31 -1.75
#